data_AF-A0A0P9XKD4-F1
#
_entry.id   AF-A0A0P9XKD4-F1
#
_cell.length_a   1.000
_cell.length_b   1.000
_cell.length_c   1.000
_cell.angle_alpha   90.00
_cell.angle_beta   90.00
_cell.angle_gamma   90.00
#
_symmetry.space_group_name_H-M   'P 1'
#
loop_
_entity.id
_entity.type
_entity.pdbx_description
1 polymer ?
#
loop_
_entity_poly.entity_id
_entity_poly.type
_entity_poly.pdbx_seq_one_letter_code
_entity_poly.pdbx_strand_id
1 'polypeptide(L)'
;MTVCLVQQDSLSDQSLRPDTHRTYINPMTDFQQLAARQSLLSRAALAQQQAMLLGPAGQFAGLSRQVREQARQAPVFQDLERLHDRKRKSLAEQAVMFALGEFCRRPPSDNPFYRKPREYLCCVVFDDTGLYTLVERYAAAEALKQGDSEYFAKLIATTRNTVERRIVFHGLLEHFDRLLPIEKSIYPLDYRSAQQAHLDHEELLYGKLELEQPISVILETREPQWLLDHLPELQRAVS
;
A
#
# COMPACT_ATOMS: atom_id res chain seq x y z
N MET A 1 -62.05 3.47 -9.52
CA MET A 1 -60.89 2.67 -9.95
C MET A 1 -59.65 3.34 -9.39
N THR A 2 -59.11 2.79 -8.31
CA THR A 2 -58.04 3.40 -7.52
C THR A 2 -56.76 2.65 -7.83
N VAL A 3 -55.79 3.34 -8.40
CA VAL A 3 -54.49 2.76 -8.79
C VAL A 3 -53.62 2.71 -7.53
N CYS A 4 -53.39 1.51 -7.00
CA CYS A 4 -52.41 1.27 -5.95
C CYS A 4 -50.99 1.41 -6.54
N LEU A 5 -50.27 2.45 -6.12
CA LEU A 5 -48.82 2.55 -6.33
C LEU A 5 -48.14 1.63 -5.31
N VAL A 6 -47.61 0.51 -5.78
CA VAL A 6 -46.74 -0.36 -5.00
C VAL A 6 -45.41 0.35 -4.84
N GLN A 7 -45.11 0.71 -3.59
CA GLN A 7 -43.83 1.24 -3.17
C GLN A 7 -42.78 0.15 -3.38
N GLN A 8 -41.92 0.30 -4.39
CA GLN A 8 -40.76 -0.58 -4.56
C GLN A 8 -39.80 -0.29 -3.42
N ASP A 9 -39.74 -1.21 -2.46
CA ASP A 9 -38.68 -1.24 -1.45
C ASP A 9 -37.34 -1.33 -2.18
N SER A 10 -36.57 -0.25 -2.03
CA SER A 10 -35.17 -0.18 -2.43
C SER A 10 -34.43 -1.36 -1.79
N LEU A 11 -34.01 -2.30 -2.63
CA LEU A 11 -33.04 -3.34 -2.29
C LEU A 11 -31.74 -2.64 -1.94
N SER A 12 -31.65 -2.26 -0.67
CA SER A 12 -30.47 -1.69 -0.05
C SER A 12 -29.28 -2.59 -0.33
N ASP A 13 -28.23 -1.94 -0.79
CA ASP A 13 -26.91 -2.43 -1.15
C ASP A 13 -26.25 -3.19 0.02
N GLN A 14 -26.61 -4.46 0.19
CA GLN A 14 -26.00 -5.35 1.18
C GLN A 14 -24.63 -5.86 0.74
N SER A 15 -24.19 -5.57 -0.50
CA SER A 15 -22.94 -6.07 -1.08
C SER A 15 -21.68 -5.37 -0.53
N LEU A 16 -21.84 -4.20 0.09
CA LEU A 16 -20.76 -3.37 0.62
C LEU A 16 -20.50 -3.58 2.12
N ARG A 17 -21.27 -4.44 2.79
CA ARG A 17 -21.06 -4.71 4.22
C ARG A 17 -19.97 -5.79 4.37
N PRO A 18 -18.87 -5.50 5.09
CA PRO A 18 -17.84 -6.50 5.33
C PRO A 18 -18.44 -7.70 6.09
N ASP A 19 -18.16 -8.90 5.59
CA ASP A 19 -18.56 -10.16 6.24
C ASP A 19 -17.82 -10.31 7.57
N THR A 20 -18.57 -10.19 8.67
CA THR A 20 -18.03 -10.22 10.04
C THR A 20 -17.47 -11.59 10.45
N HIS A 21 -17.68 -12.64 9.63
CA HIS A 21 -17.13 -13.98 9.87
C HIS A 21 -15.88 -14.31 9.06
N ARG A 22 -15.39 -13.36 8.25
CA ARG A 22 -14.25 -13.59 7.37
C ARG A 22 -12.95 -13.68 8.15
N THR A 23 -12.17 -14.74 7.93
CA THR A 23 -10.89 -14.98 8.63
C THR A 23 -9.65 -14.68 7.79
N TYR A 24 -9.81 -14.31 6.51
CA TYR A 24 -8.68 -14.06 5.59
C TYR A 24 -8.98 -12.94 4.57
N ILE A 25 -7.92 -12.22 4.19
CA ILE A 25 -7.94 -11.24 3.09
C ILE A 25 -7.80 -11.98 1.76
N ASN A 26 -8.66 -11.68 0.79
CA ASN A 26 -8.43 -11.95 -0.63
C ASN A 26 -7.83 -10.67 -1.25
N PRO A 27 -6.51 -10.62 -1.50
CA PRO A 27 -5.82 -9.37 -1.82
C PRO A 27 -6.39 -8.62 -3.02
N MET A 28 -6.87 -9.33 -4.04
CA MET A 28 -7.39 -8.68 -5.25
C MET A 28 -8.78 -8.08 -5.02
N THR A 29 -9.71 -8.88 -4.49
CA THR A 29 -11.09 -8.42 -4.27
C THR A 29 -11.17 -7.37 -3.17
N ASP A 30 -10.45 -7.57 -2.07
CA ASP A 30 -10.53 -6.68 -0.91
C ASP A 30 -9.87 -5.34 -1.19
N PHE A 31 -8.77 -5.33 -1.95
CA PHE A 31 -8.13 -4.10 -2.37
C PHE A 31 -9.05 -3.28 -3.27
N GLN A 32 -9.74 -3.92 -4.22
CA GLN A 32 -10.72 -3.26 -5.08
C GLN A 32 -11.89 -2.69 -4.28
N GLN A 33 -12.42 -3.45 -3.32
CA GLN A 33 -13.50 -2.99 -2.44
C GLN A 33 -13.05 -1.83 -1.53
N LEU A 34 -11.84 -1.91 -0.98
CA LEU A 34 -11.25 -0.83 -0.19
C LEU A 34 -11.07 0.43 -1.03
N ALA A 35 -10.52 0.30 -2.24
CA ALA A 35 -10.38 1.42 -3.18
C ALA A 35 -11.73 2.04 -3.53
N ALA A 36 -12.75 1.21 -3.79
CA ALA A 36 -14.11 1.68 -4.07
C ALA A 36 -14.69 2.45 -2.88
N ARG A 37 -14.58 1.93 -1.65
CA ARG A 37 -15.03 2.64 -0.44
C ARG A 37 -14.31 3.98 -0.24
N GLN A 38 -13.00 3.99 -0.40
CA GLN A 38 -12.21 5.21 -0.28
C GLN A 38 -12.53 6.23 -1.37
N SER A 39 -12.91 5.80 -2.57
CA SER A 39 -13.30 6.70 -3.68
C SER A 39 -14.58 7.50 -3.40
N LEU A 40 -15.41 7.05 -2.45
CA LEU A 40 -16.61 7.77 -2.00
C LEU A 40 -16.29 8.92 -1.03
N LEU A 41 -15.06 8.98 -0.52
CA LEU A 41 -14.61 9.99 0.43
C LEU A 41 -13.96 11.16 -0.30
N SER A 42 -14.07 12.35 0.29
CA SER A 42 -13.33 13.51 -0.21
C SER A 42 -11.83 13.32 0.01
N ARG A 43 -11.02 13.91 -0.87
CA ARG A 43 -9.56 13.89 -0.72
C ARG A 43 -9.10 14.45 0.63
N ALA A 44 -9.78 15.48 1.15
CA ALA A 44 -9.48 16.05 2.46
C ALA A 44 -9.76 15.05 3.60
N ALA A 45 -10.87 14.32 3.53
CA ALA A 45 -11.20 13.28 4.50
C ALA A 45 -10.17 12.13 4.44
N LEU A 46 -9.78 11.70 3.24
CA LEU A 46 -8.73 10.70 3.05
C LEU A 46 -7.39 11.14 3.62
N ALA A 47 -6.98 12.40 3.36
CA ALA A 47 -5.75 12.95 3.90
C ALA A 47 -5.79 13.03 5.43
N GLN A 48 -6.94 13.37 6.02
CA GLN A 48 -7.15 13.36 7.47
C GLN A 48 -7.06 11.94 8.04
N GLN A 49 -7.70 10.94 7.43
CA GLN A 49 -7.61 9.54 7.84
C GLN A 49 -6.17 9.02 7.79
N GLN A 50 -5.45 9.35 6.72
CA GLN A 50 -4.04 9.02 6.56
C GLN A 50 -3.20 9.67 7.66
N ALA A 51 -3.40 10.96 7.95
CA ALA A 51 -2.68 11.67 9.00
C ALA A 51 -3.00 11.13 10.41
N MET A 52 -4.24 10.71 10.67
CA MET A 52 -4.62 10.07 11.93
C MET A 52 -3.91 8.74 12.15
N LEU A 53 -3.57 8.01 11.09
CA LEU A 53 -2.87 6.72 11.18
C LEU A 53 -1.34 6.90 11.18
N LEU A 54 -0.81 7.52 10.14
CA LEU A 54 0.62 7.59 9.80
C LEU A 54 1.30 8.89 10.20
N GLY A 55 0.54 9.93 10.57
CA GLY A 55 1.09 11.24 10.88
C GLY A 55 1.95 11.25 12.16
N PRO A 56 2.68 12.35 12.41
CA PRO A 56 3.57 12.47 13.58
C PRO A 56 2.85 12.39 14.93
N ALA A 57 1.55 12.72 14.96
CA ALA A 57 0.66 12.53 16.12
C ALA A 57 -0.36 11.40 15.89
N GLY A 58 -0.15 10.56 14.88
CA GLY A 58 -1.05 9.49 14.49
C GLY A 58 -0.91 8.25 15.37
N GLN A 59 -1.76 7.26 15.09
CA GLN A 59 -1.84 6.02 15.85
C GLN A 59 -0.51 5.25 15.90
N PHE A 60 0.25 5.19 14.81
CA PHE A 60 1.55 4.50 14.79
C PHE A 60 2.63 5.21 15.59
N ALA A 61 2.65 6.54 15.58
CA ALA A 61 3.54 7.32 16.44
C ALA A 61 3.17 7.11 17.93
N GLY A 62 1.87 7.10 18.24
CA GLY A 62 1.36 6.78 19.57
C GLY A 62 1.74 5.38 20.04
N LEU A 63 1.58 4.36 19.17
CA LEU A 63 2.01 2.98 19.43
C LEU A 63 3.51 2.94 19.73
N SER A 64 4.33 3.54 18.87
CA SER A 64 5.79 3.55 19.00
C SER A 64 6.22 4.13 20.35
N ARG A 65 5.61 5.24 20.78
CA ARG A 65 5.86 5.85 22.08
C ARG A 65 5.48 4.92 23.23
N GLN A 66 4.27 4.35 23.20
CA GLN A 66 3.82 3.43 24.25
C GLN A 66 4.74 2.21 24.38
N VAL A 67 5.15 1.62 23.26
CA VAL A 67 6.04 0.45 23.26
C VAL A 67 7.44 0.81 23.77
N ARG A 68 7.99 1.98 23.41
CA ARG A 68 9.27 2.46 23.96
C ARG A 68 9.23 2.65 25.47
N GLU A 69 8.15 3.23 25.98
CA GLU A 69 8.00 3.57 27.41
C GLU A 69 7.68 2.35 28.27
N GLN A 70 6.83 1.44 27.77
CA GLN A 70 6.20 0.39 28.59
C GLN A 70 6.52 -1.03 28.09
N ALA A 71 7.24 -1.18 26.99
CA ALA A 71 7.63 -2.45 26.39
C ALA A 71 6.44 -3.42 26.30
N ARG A 72 6.56 -4.64 26.86
CA ARG A 72 5.50 -5.66 26.84
C ARG A 72 4.21 -5.24 27.55
N GLN A 73 4.26 -4.22 28.42
CA GLN A 73 3.11 -3.73 29.18
C GLN A 73 2.36 -2.61 28.44
N ALA A 74 2.78 -2.25 27.22
CA ALA A 74 2.14 -1.20 26.44
C ALA A 74 0.64 -1.50 26.22
N PRO A 75 -0.27 -0.56 26.56
CA PRO A 75 -1.72 -0.77 26.46
C PRO A 75 -2.20 -1.13 25.05
N VAL A 76 -1.46 -0.67 24.03
CA VAL A 76 -1.72 -1.01 22.62
C VAL A 76 -1.75 -2.51 22.32
N PHE A 77 -1.20 -3.36 23.20
CA PHE A 77 -1.26 -4.82 23.05
C PHE A 77 -2.52 -5.47 23.65
N GLN A 78 -3.37 -4.73 24.37
CA GLN A 78 -4.60 -5.27 24.95
C GLN A 78 -5.59 -5.73 23.87
N ASP A 79 -5.51 -5.19 22.65
CA ASP A 79 -6.36 -5.62 21.53
C ASP A 79 -6.16 -7.11 21.16
N LEU A 80 -5.02 -7.72 21.53
CA LEU A 80 -4.76 -9.15 21.31
C LEU A 80 -5.69 -10.04 22.15
N GLU A 81 -6.23 -9.55 23.27
CA GLU A 81 -7.14 -10.33 24.13
C GLU A 81 -8.47 -10.63 23.45
N ARG A 82 -8.84 -9.81 22.45
CA ARG A 82 -10.04 -9.99 21.63
C ARG A 82 -9.88 -11.04 20.54
N LEU A 83 -8.66 -11.55 20.34
CA LEU A 83 -8.38 -12.56 19.31
C LEU A 83 -8.65 -13.97 19.85
N HIS A 84 -9.71 -14.59 19.33
CA HIS A 84 -10.07 -15.97 19.69
C HIS A 84 -9.48 -17.03 18.74
N ASP A 85 -9.18 -16.65 17.48
CA ASP A 85 -8.56 -17.57 16.52
C ASP A 85 -7.06 -17.73 16.79
N ARG A 86 -6.60 -18.99 16.84
CA ARG A 86 -5.21 -19.32 17.18
C ARG A 86 -4.22 -18.81 16.13
N LYS A 87 -4.58 -18.84 14.84
CA LYS A 87 -3.69 -18.36 13.77
C LYS A 87 -3.56 -16.84 13.81
N ARG A 88 -4.68 -16.12 13.99
CA ARG A 88 -4.71 -14.66 14.17
C ARG A 88 -3.92 -14.24 15.41
N LYS A 89 -4.11 -14.93 16.54
CA LYS A 89 -3.35 -14.64 17.76
C LYS A 89 -1.84 -14.83 17.56
N SER A 90 -1.43 -15.93 16.90
CA SER A 90 -0.01 -16.16 16.60
C SER A 90 0.59 -15.09 15.67
N LEU A 91 -0.16 -14.63 14.66
CA LEU A 91 0.28 -13.55 13.78
C LEU A 91 0.45 -12.23 14.54
N ALA A 92 -0.53 -11.88 15.38
CA ALA A 92 -0.46 -10.69 16.21
C ALA A 92 0.70 -10.74 17.22
N GLU A 93 0.95 -11.90 17.84
CA GLU A 93 2.11 -12.11 18.72
C GLU A 93 3.44 -11.92 17.98
N GLN A 94 3.57 -12.38 16.73
CA GLN A 94 4.75 -12.12 15.90
C GLN A 94 4.91 -10.63 15.60
N ALA A 95 3.82 -9.91 15.30
CA ALA A 95 3.86 -8.46 15.09
C ALA A 95 4.27 -7.70 16.37
N VAL A 96 3.85 -8.17 17.55
CA VAL A 96 4.30 -7.64 18.85
C VAL A 96 5.80 -7.86 19.04
N MET A 97 6.31 -9.06 18.74
CA MET A 97 7.73 -9.35 18.85
C MET A 97 8.58 -8.48 17.91
N PHE A 98 8.11 -8.26 16.68
CA PHE A 98 8.71 -7.31 15.74
C PHE A 98 8.76 -5.89 16.33
N ALA A 99 7.62 -5.33 16.77
CA ALA A 99 7.57 -3.98 17.34
C ALA A 99 8.44 -3.81 18.60
N LEU A 100 8.53 -4.85 19.44
CA LEU A 100 9.42 -4.84 20.60
C LEU A 100 10.91 -4.90 20.21
N GLY A 101 11.25 -5.60 19.13
CA GLY A 101 12.58 -5.61 18.52
C GLY A 101 13.02 -4.21 18.10
N GLU A 102 12.14 -3.53 17.35
CA GLU A 102 12.37 -2.17 16.83
C GLU A 102 12.57 -1.12 17.95
N PHE A 103 11.82 -1.23 19.04
CA PHE A 103 11.71 -0.14 20.02
C PHE A 103 12.40 -0.37 21.36
N CYS A 104 12.61 -1.63 21.78
CA CYS A 104 13.03 -1.93 23.15
C CYS A 104 14.47 -2.47 23.26
N ARG A 105 15.34 -2.22 22.27
CA ARG A 105 16.71 -2.79 22.19
C ARG A 105 16.72 -4.31 22.41
N ARG A 106 15.71 -4.99 21.88
CA ARG A 106 15.63 -6.44 21.90
C ARG A 106 16.28 -7.02 20.65
N PRO A 107 16.62 -8.32 20.65
CA PRO A 107 17.05 -8.97 19.41
C PRO A 107 16.02 -8.68 18.31
N PRO A 108 16.48 -8.30 17.10
CA PRO A 108 15.58 -8.12 15.97
C PRO A 108 14.73 -9.36 15.79
N SER A 109 13.43 -9.16 15.59
CA SER A 109 12.50 -10.21 15.20
C SER A 109 12.08 -9.93 13.77
N ASP A 110 11.89 -10.97 12.98
CA ASP A 110 11.41 -10.82 11.61
C ASP A 110 10.01 -10.18 11.61
N ASN A 111 9.78 -9.31 10.63
CA ASN A 111 8.46 -8.76 10.39
C ASN A 111 7.58 -9.83 9.72
N PRO A 112 6.46 -10.27 10.33
CA PRO A 112 5.63 -11.34 9.77
C PRO A 112 4.91 -10.97 8.46
N PHE A 113 4.93 -9.69 8.10
CA PHE A 113 4.37 -9.15 6.87
C PHE A 113 5.41 -8.93 5.77
N TYR A 114 6.69 -9.22 6.02
CA TYR A 114 7.76 -9.06 5.04
C TYR A 114 7.47 -9.86 3.76
N ARG A 115 7.71 -9.24 2.59
CA ARG A 115 7.45 -9.79 1.24
C ARG A 115 6.01 -10.22 0.97
N LYS A 116 5.02 -9.78 1.76
CA LYS A 116 3.61 -9.93 1.36
C LYS A 116 3.30 -9.01 0.17
N PRO A 117 2.34 -9.39 -0.71
CA PRO A 117 1.92 -8.54 -1.81
C PRO A 117 1.47 -7.16 -1.32
N ARG A 118 1.77 -6.11 -2.09
CA ARG A 118 1.44 -4.72 -1.74
C ARG A 118 -0.05 -4.55 -1.45
N GLU A 119 -0.90 -5.13 -2.28
CA GLU A 119 -2.36 -5.04 -2.16
C GLU A 119 -2.86 -5.66 -0.85
N TYR A 120 -2.25 -6.77 -0.42
CA TYR A 120 -2.52 -7.38 0.88
C TYR A 120 -2.11 -6.44 2.02
N LEU A 121 -0.89 -5.87 1.94
CA LEU A 121 -0.39 -4.95 2.94
C LEU A 121 -1.28 -3.70 3.05
N CYS A 122 -1.68 -3.12 1.93
CA CYS A 122 -2.61 -1.99 1.90
C CYS A 122 -3.95 -2.32 2.56
N CYS A 123 -4.49 -3.52 2.34
CA CYS A 123 -5.71 -3.96 3.02
C CYS A 123 -5.50 -4.06 4.54
N VAL A 124 -4.38 -4.63 4.99
CA VAL A 124 -4.08 -4.68 6.44
C VAL A 124 -3.92 -3.28 7.01
N VAL A 125 -3.20 -2.38 6.33
CA VAL A 125 -2.87 -1.05 6.85
C VAL A 125 -4.08 -0.12 6.86
N PHE A 126 -4.82 -0.02 5.74
CA PHE A 126 -5.79 1.04 5.50
C PHE A 126 -7.25 0.62 5.62
N ASP A 127 -7.55 -0.67 5.78
CA ASP A 127 -8.92 -1.10 6.07
C ASP A 127 -9.20 -0.96 7.58
N ASP A 128 -9.88 0.12 7.95
CA ASP A 128 -10.27 0.40 9.33
C ASP A 128 -11.52 -0.37 9.78
N THR A 129 -12.22 -1.04 8.86
CA THR A 129 -13.28 -2.00 9.18
C THR A 129 -12.72 -3.39 9.54
N GLY A 130 -11.39 -3.52 9.47
CA GLY A 130 -10.69 -4.78 9.36
C GLY A 130 -10.44 -5.56 10.66
N LEU A 131 -9.97 -6.78 10.42
CA LEU A 131 -9.70 -7.87 11.37
C LEU A 131 -8.39 -7.72 12.17
N TYR A 132 -7.59 -6.70 11.88
CA TYR A 132 -6.20 -6.59 12.30
C TYR A 132 -6.03 -5.59 13.44
N THR A 133 -5.26 -6.01 14.46
CA THR A 133 -4.90 -5.17 15.60
C THR A 133 -3.97 -4.04 15.16
N LEU A 134 -3.89 -2.95 15.94
CA LEU A 134 -3.06 -1.80 15.58
C LEU A 134 -1.58 -2.17 15.41
N VAL A 135 -1.06 -3.13 16.18
CA VAL A 135 0.32 -3.60 16.06
C VAL A 135 0.56 -4.40 14.77
N GLU A 136 -0.42 -5.18 14.31
CA GLU A 136 -0.34 -5.84 13.00
C GLU A 136 -0.35 -4.83 11.87
N ARG A 137 -1.21 -3.80 11.97
CA ARG A 137 -1.25 -2.70 11.00
C ARG A 137 0.07 -1.94 10.95
N TYR A 138 0.70 -1.71 12.11
CA TYR A 138 2.03 -1.11 12.19
C TYR A 138 3.08 -1.97 11.49
N ALA A 139 3.15 -3.27 11.81
CA ALA A 139 4.09 -4.19 11.18
C ALA A 139 3.88 -4.28 9.66
N ALA A 140 2.63 -4.33 9.20
CA ALA A 140 2.30 -4.29 7.78
C ALA A 140 2.70 -2.97 7.11
N ALA A 141 2.59 -1.84 7.79
CA ALA A 141 3.01 -0.55 7.28
C ALA A 141 4.54 -0.44 7.13
N GLU A 142 5.31 -0.98 8.08
CA GLU A 142 6.77 -1.07 7.94
C GLU A 142 7.15 -1.99 6.76
N ALA A 143 6.46 -3.12 6.58
CA ALA A 143 6.69 -4.00 5.43
C ALA A 143 6.34 -3.31 4.09
N LEU A 144 5.23 -2.55 4.05
CA LEU A 144 4.82 -1.79 2.87
C LEU A 144 5.86 -0.72 2.52
N LYS A 145 6.28 0.07 3.52
CA LYS A 145 7.32 1.08 3.37
C LYS A 145 8.65 0.49 2.91
N GLN A 146 9.05 -0.66 3.45
CA GLN A 146 10.27 -1.35 3.05
C GLN A 146 10.19 -1.79 1.59
N GLY A 147 9.08 -2.42 1.17
CA GLY A 147 8.89 -2.84 -0.22
C GLY A 147 8.87 -1.67 -1.21
N ASP A 148 8.14 -0.60 -0.89
CA ASP A 148 8.13 0.62 -1.70
C ASP A 148 9.53 1.27 -1.76
N SER A 149 10.27 1.28 -0.65
CA SER A 149 11.65 1.79 -0.60
C SER A 149 12.64 0.97 -1.44
N GLU A 150 12.53 -0.37 -1.40
CA GLU A 150 13.35 -1.26 -2.23
C GLU A 150 13.06 -1.04 -3.72
N TYR A 151 11.77 -0.93 -4.09
CA TYR A 151 11.36 -0.60 -5.46
C TYR A 151 11.93 0.75 -5.91
N PHE A 152 11.75 1.82 -5.12
CA PHE A 152 12.25 3.14 -5.48
C PHE A 152 13.77 3.22 -5.51
N ALA A 153 14.47 2.51 -4.63
CA ALA A 153 15.93 2.43 -4.68
C ALA A 153 16.41 1.84 -6.01
N LYS A 154 15.77 0.76 -6.47
CA LYS A 154 16.05 0.17 -7.79
C LYS A 154 15.67 1.11 -8.92
N LEU A 155 14.48 1.72 -8.87
CA LEU A 155 14.00 2.63 -9.89
C LEU A 155 14.92 3.84 -10.05
N ILE A 156 15.32 4.49 -8.96
CA ILE A 156 16.26 5.63 -8.98
C ILE A 156 17.64 5.19 -9.50
N ALA A 157 18.09 3.98 -9.17
CA ALA A 157 19.36 3.46 -9.67
C ALA A 157 19.39 3.28 -11.20
N THR A 158 18.24 3.12 -11.87
CA THR A 158 18.16 3.13 -13.35
C THR A 158 18.58 4.47 -13.97
N THR A 159 18.74 5.52 -13.17
CA THR A 159 19.08 6.87 -13.64
C THR A 159 20.56 7.23 -13.45
N ARG A 160 21.36 6.32 -12.86
CA ARG A 160 22.77 6.56 -12.57
C ARG A 160 23.61 6.37 -13.82
N ASN A 161 24.52 7.31 -14.08
CA ASN A 161 25.46 7.26 -15.21
C ASN A 161 24.79 7.06 -16.58
N THR A 162 23.53 7.49 -16.72
CA THR A 162 22.76 7.40 -17.98
C THR A 162 21.90 8.64 -18.18
N VAL A 163 21.60 8.93 -19.43
CA VAL A 163 20.62 9.94 -19.86
C VAL A 163 19.22 9.35 -19.97
N GLU A 164 19.06 8.03 -19.85
CA GLU A 164 17.76 7.37 -19.92
C GLU A 164 16.90 7.73 -18.69
N ARG A 165 15.85 8.53 -18.89
CA ARG A 165 14.90 8.92 -17.83
C ARG A 165 13.49 8.38 -18.04
N ARG A 166 13.18 7.80 -19.21
CA ARG A 166 11.83 7.26 -19.47
C ARG A 166 11.49 6.14 -18.49
N ILE A 167 12.47 5.29 -18.15
CA ILE A 167 12.32 4.21 -17.17
C ILE A 167 11.84 4.75 -15.81
N VAL A 168 12.47 5.80 -15.27
CA VAL A 168 12.07 6.34 -13.96
C VAL A 168 10.67 6.95 -14.01
N PHE A 169 10.31 7.68 -15.08
CA PHE A 169 8.98 8.28 -15.18
C PHE A 169 7.87 7.23 -15.39
N HIS A 170 8.10 6.22 -16.22
CA HIS A 170 7.20 5.07 -16.32
C HIS A 170 7.01 4.39 -14.96
N GLY A 171 8.10 4.11 -14.25
CA GLY A 171 8.01 3.45 -12.95
C GLY A 171 7.32 4.29 -11.87
N LEU A 172 7.47 5.62 -11.90
CA LEU A 172 6.75 6.55 -11.03
C LEU A 172 5.25 6.55 -11.33
N LEU A 173 4.87 6.59 -12.61
CA LEU A 173 3.47 6.55 -13.05
C LEU A 173 2.81 5.19 -12.73
N GLU A 174 3.49 4.08 -13.03
CA GLU A 174 3.03 2.72 -12.68
C GLU A 174 2.73 2.60 -11.19
N HIS A 175 3.66 3.05 -10.34
CA HIS A 175 3.48 3.01 -8.90
C HIS A 175 2.33 3.91 -8.46
N PHE A 176 2.30 5.17 -8.91
CA PHE A 176 1.25 6.12 -8.54
C PHE A 176 -0.13 5.60 -8.93
N ASP A 177 -0.29 5.03 -10.12
CA ASP A 177 -1.58 4.53 -10.60
C ASP A 177 -2.10 3.37 -9.74
N ARG A 178 -1.21 2.56 -9.17
CA ARG A 178 -1.54 1.45 -8.25
C ARG A 178 -1.86 1.87 -6.82
N LEU A 179 -1.61 3.13 -6.44
CA LEU A 179 -1.90 3.61 -5.08
C LEU A 179 -3.41 3.64 -4.79
N LEU A 180 -3.78 3.30 -3.55
CA LEU A 180 -5.13 3.53 -3.03
C LEU A 180 -5.47 5.03 -3.01
N PRO A 181 -6.76 5.40 -3.06
CA PRO A 181 -7.16 6.80 -2.92
C PRO A 181 -6.62 7.49 -1.66
N ILE A 182 -6.54 6.78 -0.52
CA ILE A 182 -5.95 7.32 0.72
C ILE A 182 -4.46 7.65 0.56
N GLU A 183 -3.72 6.82 -0.16
CA GLU A 183 -2.30 7.01 -0.45
C GLU A 183 -2.09 8.18 -1.42
N LYS A 184 -2.95 8.31 -2.45
CA LYS A 184 -2.93 9.44 -3.41
C LYS A 184 -3.25 10.79 -2.75
N SER A 185 -3.97 10.79 -1.63
CA SER A 185 -4.50 12.01 -1.01
C SER A 185 -3.45 13.05 -0.59
N ILE A 186 -2.21 12.61 -0.34
CA ILE A 186 -1.09 13.46 0.10
C ILE A 186 -0.25 14.03 -1.05
N TYR A 187 -0.43 13.54 -2.28
CA TYR A 187 0.32 14.03 -3.44
C TYR A 187 -0.32 15.30 -4.01
N PRO A 188 0.42 16.25 -4.60
CA PRO A 188 -0.17 17.37 -5.33
C PRO A 188 -1.27 16.94 -6.32
N LEU A 189 -2.30 17.78 -6.53
CA LEU A 189 -3.44 17.45 -7.41
C LEU A 189 -3.00 17.11 -8.84
N ASP A 190 -1.96 17.78 -9.30
CA ASP A 190 -1.35 17.68 -10.61
C ASP A 190 -0.17 16.70 -10.66
N TYR A 191 0.10 15.95 -9.57
CA TYR A 191 1.29 15.08 -9.49
C TYR A 191 1.39 14.12 -10.68
N ARG A 192 0.32 13.39 -10.99
CA ARG A 192 0.30 12.44 -12.12
C ARG A 192 0.56 13.13 -13.45
N SER A 193 -0.12 14.25 -13.72
CA SER A 193 0.06 15.02 -14.95
C SER A 193 1.46 15.62 -15.07
N ALA A 194 2.06 16.05 -13.95
CA ALA A 194 3.43 16.54 -13.94
C ALA A 194 4.43 15.42 -14.28
N GLN A 195 4.26 14.21 -13.72
CA GLN A 195 5.11 13.07 -14.09
C GLN A 195 4.91 12.65 -15.55
N GLN A 196 3.67 12.69 -16.06
CA GLN A 196 3.39 12.43 -17.47
C GLN A 196 4.07 13.44 -18.39
N ALA A 197 4.01 14.74 -18.07
CA ALA A 197 4.67 15.78 -18.87
C ALA A 197 6.19 15.58 -18.95
N HIS A 198 6.81 15.10 -17.88
CA HIS A 198 8.23 14.72 -17.90
C HIS A 198 8.50 13.51 -18.80
N LEU A 199 7.65 12.47 -18.72
CA LEU A 199 7.75 11.33 -19.63
C LEU A 199 7.60 11.75 -21.09
N ASP A 200 6.57 12.52 -21.40
CA ASP A 200 6.29 13.00 -22.76
C ASP A 200 7.47 13.80 -23.33
N HIS A 201 8.15 14.59 -22.49
CA HIS A 201 9.35 15.32 -22.88
C HIS A 201 10.52 14.38 -23.22
N GLU A 202 10.76 13.36 -22.41
CA GLU A 202 11.82 12.39 -22.66
C GLU A 202 11.52 11.54 -23.91
N GLU A 203 10.25 11.18 -24.13
CA GLU A 203 9.84 10.44 -25.32
C GLU A 203 9.94 11.28 -26.60
N LEU A 204 9.74 12.60 -26.51
CA LEU A 204 9.97 13.51 -27.63
C LEU A 204 11.45 13.52 -28.05
N LEU A 205 12.37 13.40 -27.09
CA LEU A 205 13.81 13.44 -27.33
C LEU A 205 14.38 12.09 -27.79
N TYR A 206 13.92 11.00 -27.19
CA TYR A 206 14.55 9.67 -27.32
C TYR A 206 13.64 8.60 -27.94
N GLY A 207 12.43 8.98 -28.36
CA GLY A 207 11.39 8.07 -28.83
C GLY A 207 10.58 7.46 -27.69
N LYS A 208 9.46 6.83 -28.02
CA LYS A 208 8.61 6.14 -27.04
C LYS A 208 9.30 4.94 -26.41
N LEU A 209 9.02 4.69 -25.14
CA LEU A 209 9.48 3.48 -24.45
C LEU A 209 8.30 2.53 -24.22
N GLU A 210 8.17 1.53 -25.08
CA GLU A 210 7.16 0.48 -24.92
C GLU A 210 7.82 -0.84 -24.49
N LEU A 211 7.60 -1.22 -23.24
CA LEU A 211 8.08 -2.47 -22.66
C LEU A 211 7.01 -3.55 -22.69
N GLU A 212 7.42 -4.81 -22.85
CA GLU A 212 6.48 -5.95 -22.80
C GLU A 212 5.90 -6.19 -21.40
N GLN A 213 6.66 -5.84 -20.37
CA GLN A 213 6.31 -6.03 -18.96
C GLN A 213 6.42 -4.70 -18.22
N PRO A 214 5.60 -4.48 -17.18
CA PRO A 214 5.75 -3.31 -16.31
C PRO A 214 7.14 -3.26 -15.69
N ILE A 215 7.67 -2.05 -15.49
CA ILE A 215 8.97 -1.82 -14.84
C ILE A 215 8.98 -2.42 -13.43
N SER A 216 7.85 -2.32 -12.72
CA SER A 216 7.66 -2.97 -11.42
C SER A 216 7.95 -4.48 -11.46
N VAL A 217 7.44 -5.21 -12.45
CA VAL A 217 7.65 -6.66 -12.60
C VAL A 217 9.11 -6.98 -12.96
N ILE A 218 9.73 -6.17 -13.81
CA ILE A 218 11.13 -6.36 -14.18
C ILE A 218 12.03 -6.17 -12.96
N LEU A 219 11.85 -5.08 -12.21
CA LEU A 219 12.68 -4.74 -11.05
C LEU A 219 12.44 -5.64 -9.82
N GLU A 220 11.36 -6.42 -9.78
CA GLU A 220 11.18 -7.48 -8.78
C GLU A 220 12.22 -8.60 -8.96
N THR A 221 12.59 -8.93 -10.21
CA THR A 221 13.45 -10.09 -10.52
C THR A 221 14.83 -9.73 -11.05
N ARG A 222 15.04 -8.48 -11.46
CA ARG A 222 16.27 -8.01 -12.10
C ARG A 222 16.86 -6.81 -11.37
N GLU A 223 18.16 -6.62 -11.58
CA GLU A 223 18.87 -5.44 -11.10
C GLU A 223 18.73 -4.28 -12.10
N PRO A 224 18.80 -3.02 -11.63
CA PRO A 224 18.64 -1.83 -12.49
C PRO A 224 19.58 -1.81 -13.70
N GLN A 225 20.84 -2.24 -13.53
CA GLN A 225 21.83 -2.27 -14.61
C GLN A 225 21.42 -3.26 -15.71
N TRP A 226 20.84 -4.41 -15.33
CA TRP A 226 20.38 -5.40 -16.30
C TRP A 226 19.31 -4.82 -17.23
N LEU A 227 18.35 -4.06 -16.66
CA LEU A 227 17.30 -3.40 -17.46
C LEU A 227 17.90 -2.40 -18.44
N LEU A 228 18.92 -1.63 -18.03
CA LEU A 228 19.59 -0.69 -18.91
C LEU A 228 20.33 -1.39 -20.07
N ASP A 229 21.05 -2.46 -19.76
CA ASP A 229 21.85 -3.21 -20.74
C ASP A 229 20.98 -3.92 -21.79
N HIS A 230 19.76 -4.33 -21.41
CA HIS A 230 18.83 -5.08 -22.27
C HIS A 230 17.66 -4.24 -22.78
N LEU A 231 17.66 -2.93 -22.54
CA LEU A 231 16.57 -2.03 -22.96
C LEU A 231 16.24 -2.14 -24.46
N PRO A 232 17.22 -2.21 -25.39
CA PRO A 232 16.92 -2.34 -26.82
C PRO A 232 16.20 -3.65 -27.19
N GLU A 233 16.44 -4.73 -26.45
CA GLU A 233 15.84 -6.04 -26.68
C GLU A 233 14.40 -6.11 -26.14
N LEU A 234 14.12 -5.35 -25.07
CA LEU A 234 12.84 -5.31 -24.39
C LEU A 234 11.84 -4.34 -25.04
N GLN A 235 12.33 -3.45 -25.90
CA GLN A 235 11.50 -2.48 -26.62
C GLN A 235 10.70 -3.16 -27.72
N ARG A 236 9.38 -2.93 -27.73
CA ARG A 236 8.55 -3.33 -28.86
C ARG A 236 8.92 -2.48 -30.08
N ALA A 237 8.93 -3.13 -31.25
CA ALA A 237 9.06 -2.42 -32.52
C ALA A 237 7.85 -1.49 -32.69
N VAL A 238 8.09 -0.18 -32.69
CA VAL A 238 7.07 0.83 -33.01
C VAL A 238 6.66 0.60 -34.47
N SER A 239 5.44 0.11 -34.68
CA SER A 239 4.85 -0.13 -36.01
C SER A 239 4.16 1.12 -36.54
#